data_AF-A0A5B2XBT8-F1
#
_entry.id   AF-A0A5B2XBT8-F1
#
_cell.length_a   1.000
_cell.length_b   1.000
_cell.length_c   1.000
_cell.angle_alpha   90.00
_cell.angle_beta   90.00
_cell.angle_gamma   90.00
#
_symmetry.space_group_name_H-M   'P 1'
#
loop_
_entity.id
_entity.type
_entity.pdbx_description
1 polymer ?
#
loop_
_entity_poly.entity_id
_entity_poly.type
_entity_poly.pdbx_seq_one_letter_code
_entity_poly.pdbx_strand_id
1 'polypeptide(L)'
;MVARLVRRAFKYRFYPTDAQAVELSRTFGCVRKVYNLALQARTEAWTLRRERVTYNATSALLTGWKKTEDLAYLNEVSSVPL
;
A
#
# COMPACT_ATOMS: atom_id res chain seq x y z
N MET A 1 36.56 -1.62 27.55
CA MET A 1 36.42 -2.28 26.23
C MET A 1 35.33 -1.57 25.46
N VAL A 2 35.62 -1.07 24.26
CA VAL A 2 34.60 -0.47 23.37
C VAL A 2 34.06 -1.58 22.45
N ALA A 3 32.75 -1.81 22.47
CA ALA A 3 32.12 -2.81 21.63
C ALA A 3 32.15 -2.36 20.16
N ARG A 4 32.63 -3.23 19.26
CA ARG A 4 32.64 -2.99 17.82
C ARG A 4 31.22 -3.14 17.26
N LEU A 5 30.68 -2.07 16.67
CA LEU A 5 29.39 -2.12 15.97
C LEU A 5 29.52 -2.99 14.71
N VAL A 6 28.84 -4.14 14.68
CA VAL A 6 28.79 -5.02 13.50
C VAL A 6 27.42 -4.87 12.83
N ARG A 7 27.40 -4.44 11.57
CA ARG A 7 26.17 -4.45 10.75
C ARG A 7 25.97 -5.84 10.18
N ARG A 8 24.81 -6.44 10.46
CA ARG A 8 24.43 -7.75 9.94
C ARG A 8 23.34 -7.58 8.87
N ALA A 9 23.45 -8.33 7.79
CA ALA A 9 22.39 -8.49 6.81
C ALA A 9 21.94 -9.96 6.81
N PHE A 10 20.65 -10.18 6.63
CA PHE A 10 20.06 -11.51 6.62
C PHE A 10 19.30 -11.72 5.31
N LYS A 11 19.43 -12.91 4.74
CA LYS A 11 18.67 -13.34 3.58
C LYS A 11 17.75 -14.46 4.03
N TYR A 12 16.45 -14.25 3.83
CA TYR A 12 15.43 -15.24 4.12
C TYR A 12 14.79 -15.71 2.82
N ARG A 13 14.38 -16.96 2.79
CA ARG A 13 13.49 -17.50 1.77
C ARG A 13 12.20 -17.92 2.46
N PHE A 14 11.09 -17.44 1.94
CA PHE A 14 9.77 -17.72 2.45
C PHE A 14 9.06 -18.71 1.51
N TYR A 15 8.39 -19.70 2.07
CA TYR A 15 7.60 -20.70 1.35
C TYR A 15 6.17 -20.64 1.90
N PRO A 16 5.26 -19.88 1.28
CA PRO A 16 3.90 -19.76 1.76
C PRO A 16 3.14 -21.09 1.63
N THR A 17 2.22 -21.33 2.55
CA THR A 17 1.13 -22.28 2.31
C THR A 17 0.20 -21.74 1.21
N ASP A 18 -0.63 -22.59 0.61
CA ASP A 18 -1.57 -22.15 -0.44
C ASP A 18 -2.49 -21.02 0.04
N ALA A 19 -2.98 -21.11 1.28
CA ALA A 19 -3.79 -20.06 1.89
C ALA A 19 -3.02 -18.74 2.03
N GLN A 20 -1.74 -18.79 2.43
CA GLN A 20 -0.89 -17.59 2.51
C GLN A 20 -0.61 -16.99 1.13
N ALA A 21 -0.39 -17.83 0.12
CA ALA A 21 -0.15 -17.37 -1.25
C ALA A 21 -1.36 -16.60 -1.79
N VAL A 22 -2.58 -17.12 -1.59
CA VAL A 22 -3.83 -16.45 -1.96
C VAL A 22 -3.97 -15.11 -1.24
N GLU A 23 -3.73 -15.07 0.07
CA GLU A 23 -3.84 -13.83 0.86
C GLU A 23 -2.82 -12.77 0.40
N LEU A 24 -1.58 -13.18 0.12
CA LEU A 24 -0.56 -12.29 -0.43
C LEU A 24 -0.92 -11.78 -1.81
N SER A 25 -1.43 -12.63 -2.70
CA SER A 25 -1.88 -12.21 -4.04
C SER A 25 -3.00 -11.18 -3.96
N ARG A 26 -3.99 -11.38 -3.07
CA ARG A 26 -5.06 -10.39 -2.82
C ARG A 26 -4.49 -9.09 -2.29
N THR A 27 -3.66 -9.17 -1.24
CA THR A 27 -3.03 -7.99 -0.62
C THR A 27 -2.23 -7.20 -1.66
N PHE A 28 -1.34 -7.84 -2.41
CA PHE A 28 -0.53 -7.15 -3.42
C PHE A 28 -1.35 -6.57 -4.56
N GLY A 29 -2.42 -7.26 -4.97
CA GLY A 29 -3.38 -6.74 -5.94
C GLY A 29 -4.04 -5.45 -5.44
N CYS A 30 -4.53 -5.43 -4.21
CA CYS A 30 -5.12 -4.26 -3.56
C CYS A 30 -4.11 -3.11 -3.44
N VAL A 31 -2.89 -3.39 -2.97
CA VAL A 31 -1.80 -2.40 -2.87
C VAL A 31 -1.53 -1.75 -4.23
N ARG A 32 -1.40 -2.57 -5.29
CA ARG A 32 -1.16 -2.06 -6.64
C ARG A 32 -2.30 -1.17 -7.13
N LYS A 33 -3.55 -1.56 -6.87
CA LYS A 33 -4.73 -0.76 -7.24
C LYS A 33 -4.74 0.58 -6.51
N VAL A 34 -4.54 0.58 -5.19
CA VAL A 34 -4.52 1.81 -4.38
C VAL A 34 -3.37 2.73 -4.79
N TYR A 35 -2.18 2.18 -5.04
CA TYR A 35 -1.05 2.94 -5.55
C TYR A 35 -1.40 3.67 -6.87
N ASN A 36 -2.01 2.97 -7.82
CA ASN A 36 -2.40 3.55 -9.10
C ASN A 36 -3.48 4.64 -8.95
N LEU A 37 -4.49 4.41 -8.11
CA LEU A 37 -5.52 5.42 -7.80
C LEU A 37 -4.89 6.68 -7.17
N ALA A 38 -3.98 6.50 -6.21
CA ALA A 38 -3.27 7.61 -5.57
C ALA A 38 -2.33 8.35 -6.52
N LEU A 39 -1.67 7.64 -7.44
CA LEU A 39 -0.85 8.24 -8.48
C LEU A 39 -1.71 9.08 -9.43
N GLN A 40 -2.85 8.55 -9.87
CA GLN A 40 -3.79 9.27 -10.72
C GLN A 40 -4.31 10.54 -10.04
N ALA A 41 -4.82 10.44 -8.81
CA ALA A 41 -5.33 11.59 -8.06
C ALA A 41 -4.28 12.69 -7.87
N ARG A 42 -3.02 12.31 -7.59
CA ARG A 42 -1.89 13.24 -7.50
C ARG A 42 -1.61 13.94 -8.83
N THR A 43 -1.63 13.17 -9.92
CA THR A 43 -1.35 13.66 -11.27
C THR A 43 -2.42 14.65 -11.72
N GLU A 44 -3.69 14.33 -11.50
CA GLU A 44 -4.83 15.19 -11.82
C GLU A 44 -4.80 16.48 -10.99
N ALA A 45 -4.58 16.38 -9.67
CA ALA A 45 -4.50 17.54 -8.78
C ALA A 45 -3.38 18.51 -9.20
N TRP A 46 -2.21 17.99 -9.57
CA TRP A 46 -1.11 18.83 -10.04
C TRP A 46 -1.38 19.43 -11.42
N THR A 47 -1.91 18.63 -12.35
CA THR A 47 -2.10 19.06 -13.74
C THR A 47 -3.19 20.12 -13.84
N LEU A 48 -4.30 19.95 -13.12
CA LEU A 48 -5.46 20.83 -13.21
C LEU A 48 -5.40 22.01 -12.24
N ARG A 49 -4.84 21.81 -11.04
CA ARG A 49 -4.91 22.78 -9.94
C ARG A 49 -3.56 23.20 -9.39
N ARG A 50 -2.45 22.62 -9.86
CA ARG A 50 -1.08 22.84 -9.33
C ARG A 50 -0.97 22.55 -7.83
N GLU A 51 -1.76 21.61 -7.35
CA GLU A 51 -1.78 21.22 -5.93
C GLU A 51 -1.00 19.94 -5.68
N ARG A 52 -0.41 19.84 -4.49
CA ARG A 52 0.23 18.62 -4.00
C ARG A 52 -0.73 17.86 -3.08
N VAL A 53 -0.96 16.58 -3.38
CA VAL A 53 -1.68 15.68 -2.48
C VAL A 53 -0.69 15.05 -1.50
N THR A 54 -0.90 15.30 -0.21
CA THR A 54 -0.05 14.77 0.87
C THR A 54 -0.41 13.33 1.22
N TYR A 55 0.39 12.70 2.08
CA TYR A 55 0.07 11.38 2.63
C TYR A 55 -1.29 11.38 3.35
N ASN A 56 -1.54 12.35 4.24
CA ASN A 56 -2.80 12.44 4.98
C ASN A 56 -4.01 12.58 4.04
N ALA A 57 -3.88 13.38 2.97
CA ALA A 57 -4.92 13.50 1.96
C ALA A 57 -5.14 12.18 1.19
N THR A 58 -4.06 11.46 0.86
CA THR A 58 -4.16 10.14 0.21
C THR A 58 -4.82 9.09 1.12
N SER A 59 -4.52 9.12 2.42
CA SER A 59 -5.16 8.25 3.42
C SER A 59 -6.67 8.52 3.55
N ALA A 60 -7.08 9.79 3.50
CA ALA A 60 -8.49 10.16 3.44
C ALA A 60 -9.16 9.67 2.15
N LEU A 61 -8.48 9.79 0.99
CA LEU A 61 -8.98 9.24 -0.28
C LEU A 61 -9.16 7.72 -0.21
N LEU A 62 -8.19 6.97 0.34
CA LEU A 62 -8.32 5.53 0.55
C LEU A 62 -9.54 5.17 1.41
N THR A 63 -9.78 5.95 2.48
CA THR A 63 -10.98 5.78 3.32
C THR A 63 -12.26 6.02 2.53
N GLY A 64 -12.27 6.98 1.60
CA GLY A 64 -13.38 7.21 0.68
C GLY A 64 -13.57 6.07 -0.32
N TRP A 65 -12.50 5.62 -0.97
CA TRP A 65 -12.52 4.53 -1.95
C TRP A 65 -13.07 3.24 -1.34
N LYS A 66 -12.62 2.86 -0.14
CA LYS A 66 -13.10 1.68 0.59
C LYS A 66 -14.61 1.67 0.86
N LYS A 67 -15.30 2.82 0.77
CA LYS A 67 -16.76 2.93 0.95
C LYS A 67 -17.54 2.82 -0.36
N THR A 68 -16.87 2.90 -1.51
CA THR A 68 -17.51 2.71 -2.82
C THR A 68 -17.72 1.22 -3.07
N GLU A 69 -18.82 0.85 -3.74
CA GLU A 69 -19.17 -0.54 -4.03
C GLU A 69 -18.04 -1.25 -4.82
N ASP A 70 -17.55 -0.60 -5.88
CA ASP A 70 -16.50 -1.14 -6.76
C ASP A 70 -15.16 -1.41 -6.06
N LEU A 71 -14.89 -0.77 -4.93
CA LEU A 71 -13.63 -0.88 -4.19
C LEU A 71 -13.83 -1.36 -2.75
N ALA A 72 -15.03 -1.86 -2.41
CA ALA A 72 -15.34 -2.35 -1.08
C ALA A 72 -14.45 -3.54 -0.68
N TYR A 73 -14.00 -4.34 -1.66
CA TYR A 73 -13.07 -5.46 -1.47
C TYR A 73 -11.70 -5.03 -0.89
N LEU A 74 -11.34 -3.73 -0.97
CA LEU A 74 -10.15 -3.20 -0.29
C LEU A 74 -10.24 -3.29 1.25
N ASN A 75 -11.42 -3.59 1.81
CA ASN A 75 -11.60 -3.87 3.24
C ASN A 75 -11.30 -5.32 3.61
N GLU A 76 -11.15 -6.21 2.64
CA GLU A 76 -10.87 -7.64 2.89
C GLU A 76 -9.41 -7.90 3.25
N VAL A 77 -8.51 -6.92 3.03
CA VAL A 77 -7.09 -7.00 3.38
C VAL A 77 -6.72 -5.94 4.41
N SER A 78 -5.62 -6.16 5.12
CA SER A 78 -5.09 -5.19 6.09
C SER A 78 -4.92 -3.80 5.43
N SER A 79 -5.27 -2.74 6.15
CA SER A 79 -5.06 -1.36 5.70
C SER A 79 -3.62 -0.90 5.82
N VAL A 80 -2.80 -1.56 6.64
CA VAL A 80 -1.40 -1.19 6.87
C VAL A 80 -0.55 -1.18 5.58
N PRO A 81 -0.66 -2.18 4.67
CA PRO A 81 0.08 -2.14 3.39
C PRO A 81 -0.55 -1.25 2.31
N LEU A 82 -1.80 -0.81 2.46
CA LEU A 82 -2.56 -0.07 1.43
C LEU A 82 -2.24 1.42 1.39
#